data_AF-A0A968VAJ8-F1
#
_entry.id   AF-A0A968VAJ8-F1
#
_cell.length_a   1.000
_cell.length_b   1.000
_cell.length_c   1.000
_cell.angle_alpha   90.00
_cell.angle_beta   90.00
_cell.angle_gamma   90.00
#
_symmetry.space_group_name_H-M   'P 1'
#
loop_
_entity.id
_entity.type
_entity.pdbx_description
1 polymer ?
#
loop_
_entity_poly.entity_id
_entity_poly.type
_entity_poly.pdbx_seq_one_letter_code
_entity_poly.pdbx_strand_id
1 'polypeptide(L)'
;MTDNSLESLYTDLQELIKNLPDHKHSKWIQRAFAVLLRITGEEVERLDWKIITAALEDMEGAFQVFYKYRHTRKIAIFGSARTPEDKPEYKLAADFARQITQQGYMVMTGAGGGIMQAANEGAGMEHSFGLNIMLPFEQGANPFIEGDHKLIKFKYFFTRKLFFLKESDAVAAFPGGFGTLDETFESLTLSQTGKFGPIPIILMDYPGGNYWNAWENYVQKYLVDRGLVSNHDYSLYTITDSVEVACQTISNFYRIYHSSRYVGDKFIIRLKQNLSDEKVAYLNDHFSDILVTGKITKTIAFPEEAGDETIDLPRLVLHFNQRDLGRLYQLIGEINSLATPSEVTAHPEQK
;
A
#
# COMPACT_ATOMS: atom_id res chain seq x y z
N MET A 1 12.12 -36.72 -18.09
CA MET A 1 12.52 -35.33 -18.42
C MET A 1 13.08 -34.69 -17.16
N THR A 2 14.24 -35.13 -16.66
CA THR A 2 14.69 -34.73 -15.31
C THR A 2 16.20 -34.47 -15.18
N ASP A 3 17.07 -35.04 -16.03
CA ASP A 3 18.54 -34.84 -15.91
C ASP A 3 19.00 -33.41 -16.26
N ASN A 4 18.47 -32.82 -17.33
CA ASN A 4 18.90 -31.48 -17.78
C ASN A 4 18.59 -30.36 -16.77
N SER A 5 17.65 -30.57 -15.84
CA SER A 5 17.20 -29.54 -14.90
C SER A 5 18.17 -29.33 -13.74
N LEU A 6 18.78 -30.40 -13.23
CA LEU A 6 19.73 -30.33 -12.12
C LEU A 6 21.10 -29.84 -12.58
N GLU A 7 21.55 -30.27 -13.76
CA GLU A 7 22.80 -29.78 -14.36
C GLU A 7 22.72 -28.29 -14.71
N SER A 8 21.60 -27.85 -15.28
CA SER A 8 21.34 -26.42 -15.50
C SER A 8 21.37 -25.65 -14.17
N LEU A 9 20.62 -26.11 -13.17
CA LEU A 9 20.58 -25.45 -11.86
C LEU A 9 21.96 -25.38 -11.20
N TYR A 10 22.74 -26.45 -11.29
CA TYR A 10 24.11 -26.47 -10.76
C TYR A 10 24.99 -25.41 -11.46
N THR A 11 24.90 -25.33 -12.78
CA THR A 11 25.64 -24.35 -13.58
C THR A 11 25.22 -22.92 -13.23
N ASP A 12 23.91 -22.66 -13.13
CA ASP A 12 23.35 -21.36 -12.75
C ASP A 12 23.81 -20.94 -11.34
N LEU A 13 23.85 -21.87 -10.40
CA LEU A 13 24.33 -21.63 -9.04
C LEU A 13 25.83 -21.33 -9.01
N GLN A 14 26.65 -22.04 -9.78
CA GLN A 14 28.08 -21.76 -9.88
C GLN A 14 28.35 -20.36 -10.43
N GLU A 15 27.63 -19.97 -11.48
CA GLU A 15 27.73 -18.64 -12.06
C GLU A 15 27.29 -17.56 -11.07
N LEU A 16 26.15 -17.77 -10.40
CA LEU A 16 25.67 -16.85 -9.37
C LEU A 16 26.69 -16.66 -8.24
N ILE A 17 27.24 -17.75 -7.69
CA ILE A 17 28.24 -17.69 -6.61
C ILE A 17 29.50 -16.94 -7.06
N LYS A 18 29.95 -17.18 -8.29
CA LYS A 18 31.12 -16.50 -8.86
C LYS A 18 30.90 -14.99 -8.98
N ASN A 19 29.70 -14.57 -9.42
CA ASN A 19 29.36 -13.16 -9.63
C ASN A 19 28.84 -12.47 -8.36
N LEU A 20 28.57 -13.23 -7.28
CA LEU A 20 27.96 -12.73 -6.07
C LEU A 20 28.75 -11.62 -5.36
N PRO A 21 30.10 -11.64 -5.27
CA PRO A 21 30.85 -10.57 -4.61
C PRO A 21 30.62 -9.19 -5.22
N ASP A 22 30.43 -9.12 -6.54
CA ASP A 22 30.27 -7.87 -7.29
C ASP A 22 28.80 -7.49 -7.52
N HIS A 23 27.85 -8.34 -7.10
CA HIS A 23 26.43 -8.09 -7.28
C HIS A 23 25.92 -7.01 -6.32
N LYS A 24 25.19 -5.99 -6.83
CA LYS A 24 24.64 -4.87 -6.03
C LYS A 24 23.80 -5.30 -4.82
N HIS A 25 23.16 -6.46 -4.89
CA HIS A 25 22.30 -7.04 -3.84
C HIS A 25 22.93 -8.24 -3.12
N SER A 26 24.26 -8.41 -3.21
CA SER A 26 25.01 -9.57 -2.70
C SER A 26 24.64 -9.96 -1.26
N LYS A 27 24.58 -8.98 -0.34
CA LYS A 27 24.22 -9.19 1.07
C LYS A 27 22.86 -9.85 1.25
N TRP A 28 21.85 -9.44 0.49
CA TRP A 28 20.49 -9.98 0.61
C TRP A 28 20.37 -11.36 -0.01
N ILE A 29 21.02 -11.57 -1.16
CA ILE A 29 21.07 -12.87 -1.83
C ILE A 29 21.77 -13.89 -0.92
N GLN A 30 22.97 -13.58 -0.41
CA GLN A 30 23.69 -14.45 0.52
C GLN A 30 22.84 -14.82 1.74
N ARG A 31 22.13 -13.85 2.33
CA ARG A 31 21.26 -14.11 3.47
C ARG A 31 20.12 -15.07 3.11
N ALA A 32 19.49 -14.90 1.95
CA ALA A 32 18.41 -15.78 1.50
C ALA A 32 18.92 -17.22 1.28
N PHE A 33 20.04 -17.39 0.58
CA PHE A 33 20.67 -18.70 0.39
C PHE A 33 21.05 -19.36 1.71
N ALA A 34 21.63 -18.61 2.64
CA ALA A 34 22.00 -19.12 3.95
C ALA A 34 20.77 -19.61 4.75
N VAL A 35 19.62 -18.95 4.61
CA VAL A 35 18.36 -19.42 5.22
C VAL A 35 17.93 -20.74 4.59
N LEU A 36 17.85 -20.81 3.26
CA LEU A 36 17.44 -22.04 2.55
C LEU A 36 18.36 -23.22 2.88
N LEU A 37 19.68 -23.01 2.91
CA LEU A 37 20.65 -24.05 3.29
C LEU A 37 20.46 -24.52 4.73
N ARG A 38 20.24 -23.62 5.70
CA ARG A 38 20.02 -24.03 7.08
C ARG A 38 18.76 -24.90 7.24
N ILE A 39 17.68 -24.54 6.56
CA ILE A 39 16.41 -25.31 6.58
C ILE A 39 16.63 -26.74 6.08
N THR A 40 17.54 -26.97 5.12
CA THR A 40 17.86 -28.35 4.67
C THR A 40 18.53 -29.23 5.72
N GLY A 41 19.17 -28.63 6.73
CA GLY A 41 19.82 -29.34 7.83
C GLY A 41 18.90 -29.60 9.03
N GLU A 42 17.64 -29.17 8.96
CA GLU A 42 16.64 -29.32 10.01
C GLU A 42 15.56 -30.36 9.60
N GLU A 43 14.88 -30.96 10.59
CA GLU A 43 13.73 -31.82 10.34
C GLU A 43 12.52 -30.95 9.96
N VAL A 44 12.30 -30.77 8.66
CA VAL A 44 11.24 -29.94 8.10
C VAL A 44 10.29 -30.80 7.28
N GLU A 45 8.97 -30.66 7.50
CA GLU A 45 8.00 -31.53 6.85
C GLU A 45 7.81 -31.17 5.37
N ARG A 46 7.30 -32.12 4.59
CA ARG A 46 6.97 -31.90 3.18
C ARG A 46 6.01 -30.72 2.98
N LEU A 47 5.09 -30.49 3.92
CA LEU A 47 4.13 -29.39 3.83
C LEU A 47 4.82 -28.03 3.95
N ASP A 48 5.79 -27.90 4.85
CA ASP A 48 6.56 -26.67 5.04
C ASP A 48 7.35 -26.30 3.78
N TRP A 49 7.99 -27.29 3.14
CA TRP A 49 8.66 -27.09 1.86
C TRP A 49 7.70 -26.60 0.77
N LYS A 50 6.48 -27.13 0.71
CA LYS A 50 5.45 -26.66 -0.23
C LYS A 50 4.99 -25.23 0.06
N ILE A 51 4.99 -24.81 1.32
CA ILE A 51 4.67 -23.43 1.71
C ILE A 51 5.80 -22.50 1.27
N ILE A 52 7.05 -22.83 1.61
CA ILE A 52 8.23 -22.04 1.26
C ILE A 52 8.33 -21.85 -0.26
N THR A 53 8.30 -22.96 -1.03
CA THR A 53 8.46 -22.90 -2.48
C THR A 53 7.36 -22.08 -3.13
N ALA A 54 6.09 -22.36 -2.82
CA ALA A 54 5.00 -21.63 -3.48
C ALA A 54 4.88 -20.17 -3.02
N ALA A 55 5.30 -19.84 -1.80
CA ALA A 55 5.41 -18.44 -1.38
C ALA A 55 6.51 -17.69 -2.15
N LEU A 56 7.64 -18.35 -2.43
CA LEU A 56 8.71 -17.79 -3.25
C LEU A 56 8.27 -17.59 -4.70
N GLU A 57 7.53 -18.56 -5.28
CA GLU A 57 6.95 -18.45 -6.62
C GLU A 57 5.93 -17.29 -6.71
N ASP A 58 5.02 -17.18 -5.74
CA ASP A 58 4.07 -16.05 -5.63
C ASP A 58 4.83 -14.70 -5.60
N MET A 59 5.88 -14.60 -4.77
CA MET A 59 6.68 -13.38 -4.63
C MET A 59 7.49 -13.05 -5.90
N GLU A 60 8.12 -14.04 -6.52
CA GLU A 60 8.89 -13.87 -7.75
C GLU A 60 8.02 -13.30 -8.87
N GLY A 61 6.90 -13.99 -9.17
CA GLY A 61 6.00 -13.59 -10.25
C GLY A 61 5.45 -12.17 -10.04
N ALA A 62 5.01 -11.87 -8.82
CA ALA A 62 4.51 -10.54 -8.49
C ALA A 62 5.62 -9.46 -8.56
N PHE A 63 6.83 -9.74 -8.07
CA PHE A 63 7.93 -8.78 -8.18
C PHE A 63 8.27 -8.43 -9.62
N GLN A 64 8.28 -9.41 -10.53
CA GLN A 64 8.57 -9.19 -11.95
C GLN A 64 7.51 -8.32 -12.63
N VAL A 65 6.22 -8.59 -12.37
CA VAL A 65 5.11 -7.82 -12.92
C VAL A 65 5.13 -6.39 -12.39
N PHE A 66 5.20 -6.21 -11.07
CA PHE A 66 5.17 -4.89 -10.46
C PHE A 66 6.42 -4.05 -10.74
N TYR A 67 7.59 -4.67 -10.96
CA TYR A 67 8.85 -3.96 -11.21
C TYR A 67 8.71 -2.84 -12.26
N LYS A 68 8.01 -3.14 -13.36
CA LYS A 68 7.80 -2.22 -14.48
C LYS A 68 6.94 -1.00 -14.14
N TYR A 69 6.19 -1.06 -13.05
CA TYR A 69 5.21 -0.07 -12.63
C TYR A 69 5.50 0.48 -11.23
N ARG A 70 6.67 0.19 -10.63
CA ARG A 70 6.96 0.54 -9.22
C ARG A 70 6.81 2.02 -8.91
N HIS A 71 7.06 2.88 -9.89
CA HIS A 71 6.99 4.33 -9.76
C HIS A 71 5.61 4.90 -10.14
N THR A 72 4.66 4.08 -10.58
CA THR A 72 3.28 4.52 -10.80
C THR A 72 2.49 4.28 -9.52
N ARG A 73 1.84 5.33 -9.00
CA ARG A 73 1.00 5.20 -7.81
C ARG A 73 -0.18 4.29 -8.08
N LYS A 74 -0.53 3.45 -7.11
CA LYS A 74 -1.63 2.48 -7.24
C LYS A 74 -2.63 2.60 -6.11
N ILE A 75 -3.90 2.35 -6.41
CA ILE A 75 -4.95 2.25 -5.40
C ILE A 75 -5.42 0.81 -5.31
N ALA A 76 -5.38 0.24 -4.11
CA ALA A 76 -6.06 -1.02 -3.85
C ALA A 76 -7.55 -0.77 -3.62
N ILE A 77 -8.41 -1.42 -4.41
CA ILE A 77 -9.86 -1.31 -4.30
C ILE A 77 -10.45 -2.63 -3.79
N PHE A 78 -11.14 -2.55 -2.66
CA PHE A 78 -11.78 -3.69 -2.00
C PHE A 78 -13.29 -3.51 -1.95
N GLY A 79 -14.04 -4.61 -2.05
CA GLY A 79 -15.49 -4.58 -1.97
C GLY A 79 -16.12 -5.94 -2.27
N SER A 80 -17.44 -6.01 -2.16
CA SER A 80 -18.18 -7.26 -2.37
C SER A 80 -17.98 -7.84 -3.77
N ALA A 81 -17.60 -9.12 -3.85
CA ALA A 81 -17.59 -9.91 -5.08
C ALA A 81 -18.99 -10.19 -5.66
N ARG A 82 -20.05 -9.85 -4.90
CA ARG A 82 -21.44 -10.24 -5.17
C ARG A 82 -22.34 -9.08 -5.57
N THR A 83 -21.83 -7.85 -5.57
CA THR A 83 -22.62 -6.66 -5.92
C THR A 83 -22.99 -6.70 -7.41
N PRO A 84 -24.29 -6.73 -7.77
CA PRO A 84 -24.70 -6.71 -9.17
C PRO A 84 -24.39 -5.38 -9.88
N GLU A 85 -24.23 -5.42 -11.20
CA GLU A 85 -23.88 -4.27 -12.06
C GLU A 85 -24.93 -3.13 -12.04
N ASP A 86 -26.18 -3.46 -11.73
CA ASP A 86 -27.28 -2.48 -11.68
C ASP A 86 -27.31 -1.65 -10.38
N LYS A 87 -26.50 -2.03 -9.37
CA LYS A 87 -26.48 -1.39 -8.06
C LYS A 87 -25.68 -0.08 -8.02
N PRO A 88 -26.08 0.88 -7.17
CA PRO A 88 -25.37 2.15 -7.04
C PRO A 88 -23.92 1.98 -6.58
N GLU A 89 -23.63 1.01 -5.72
CA GLU A 89 -22.26 0.70 -5.26
C GLU A 89 -21.34 0.30 -6.41
N TYR A 90 -21.86 -0.46 -7.38
CA TYR A 90 -21.11 -0.87 -8.56
C TYR A 90 -20.75 0.34 -9.41
N LYS A 91 -21.74 1.17 -9.74
CA LYS A 91 -21.55 2.40 -10.53
C LYS A 91 -20.57 3.35 -9.87
N LEU A 92 -20.70 3.54 -8.56
CA LEU A 92 -19.77 4.37 -7.77
C LEU A 92 -18.33 3.85 -7.86
N ALA A 93 -18.12 2.54 -7.74
CA ALA A 93 -16.79 1.94 -7.83
C ALA A 93 -16.18 2.10 -9.23
N ALA A 94 -16.97 1.91 -10.29
CA ALA A 94 -16.54 2.15 -11.66
C ALA A 94 -16.21 3.62 -11.92
N ASP A 95 -17.04 4.55 -11.43
CA ASP A 95 -16.82 5.99 -11.60
C ASP A 95 -15.59 6.48 -10.81
N PHE A 96 -15.39 5.97 -9.59
CA PHE A 96 -14.19 6.24 -8.81
C PHE A 96 -12.93 5.75 -9.50
N ALA A 97 -12.92 4.50 -9.96
CA ALA A 97 -11.78 3.93 -10.68
C ALA A 97 -11.48 4.72 -11.96
N ARG A 98 -12.50 5.14 -12.71
CA ARG A 98 -12.33 5.97 -13.92
C ARG A 98 -11.74 7.33 -13.62
N GLN A 99 -12.22 8.01 -12.58
CA GLN A 99 -11.73 9.35 -12.24
C GLN A 99 -10.31 9.32 -11.70
N ILE A 100 -9.96 8.33 -10.87
CA ILE A 100 -8.60 8.27 -10.32
C ILE A 100 -7.57 7.87 -11.38
N THR A 101 -7.91 7.01 -12.34
CA THR A 101 -6.99 6.70 -13.45
C THR A 101 -6.78 7.88 -14.39
N GLN A 102 -7.74 8.79 -14.52
CA GLN A 102 -7.54 10.07 -15.22
C GLN A 102 -6.56 11.00 -14.49
N GLN A 103 -6.38 10.80 -13.18
CA GLN A 103 -5.30 11.40 -12.38
C GLN A 103 -4.03 10.51 -12.38
N GLY A 104 -3.91 9.65 -13.40
CA GLY A 104 -2.83 8.70 -13.73
C GLY A 104 -2.49 7.64 -12.68
N TYR A 105 -3.33 7.43 -11.67
CA TYR A 105 -3.18 6.28 -10.79
C TYR A 105 -3.49 4.99 -11.56
N MET A 106 -2.95 3.87 -11.09
CA MET A 106 -3.42 2.55 -11.51
C MET A 106 -4.28 1.93 -10.40
N VAL A 107 -5.14 0.99 -10.75
CA VAL A 107 -6.06 0.33 -9.83
C VAL A 107 -5.67 -1.13 -9.66
N MET A 108 -5.65 -1.62 -8.42
CA MET A 108 -5.44 -3.02 -8.08
C MET A 108 -6.68 -3.59 -7.41
N THR A 109 -7.15 -4.73 -7.88
CA THR A 109 -8.32 -5.41 -7.29
C THR A 109 -8.02 -6.89 -7.06
N GLY A 110 -8.95 -7.61 -6.43
CA GLY A 110 -8.89 -9.06 -6.34
C GLY A 110 -9.25 -9.82 -7.63
N ALA A 111 -9.55 -9.10 -8.72
CA ALA A 111 -9.94 -9.64 -10.03
C ALA A 111 -11.23 -10.48 -10.05
N GLY A 112 -11.98 -10.57 -8.96
CA GLY A 112 -13.29 -11.23 -8.94
C GLY A 112 -14.41 -10.37 -9.54
N GLY A 113 -15.66 -10.84 -9.39
CA GLY A 113 -16.87 -10.11 -9.78
C GLY A 113 -17.20 -8.90 -8.88
N GLY A 114 -18.38 -8.33 -9.09
CA GLY A 114 -18.93 -7.24 -8.27
C GLY A 114 -18.07 -5.99 -8.24
N ILE A 115 -17.78 -5.44 -7.06
CA ILE A 115 -17.00 -4.19 -6.93
C ILE A 115 -15.61 -4.31 -7.58
N MET A 116 -14.96 -5.48 -7.48
CA MET A 116 -13.65 -5.68 -8.10
C MET A 116 -13.74 -5.59 -9.62
N GLN A 117 -14.79 -6.15 -10.21
CA GLN A 117 -15.07 -6.02 -11.64
C GLN A 117 -15.38 -4.57 -12.01
N ALA A 118 -16.25 -3.89 -11.27
CA ALA A 118 -16.57 -2.49 -11.50
C ALA A 118 -15.32 -1.59 -11.52
N ALA A 119 -14.42 -1.82 -10.56
CA ALA A 119 -13.16 -1.10 -10.46
C ALA A 119 -12.23 -1.38 -11.66
N ASN A 120 -12.09 -2.64 -12.09
CA ASN A 120 -11.30 -2.95 -13.30
C ASN A 120 -11.95 -2.40 -14.58
N GLU A 121 -13.28 -2.44 -14.69
CA GLU A 121 -14.03 -1.83 -15.79
C GLU A 121 -13.80 -0.33 -15.87
N GLY A 122 -13.99 0.38 -14.75
CA GLY A 122 -13.81 1.83 -14.67
C GLY A 122 -12.39 2.28 -14.97
N ALA A 123 -11.40 1.54 -14.47
CA ALA A 123 -9.99 1.83 -14.72
C ALA A 123 -9.54 1.51 -16.16
N GLY A 124 -10.15 0.50 -16.78
CA GLY A 124 -9.69 -0.08 -18.04
C GLY A 124 -8.48 -1.01 -17.84
N MET A 125 -8.28 -1.92 -18.80
CA MET A 125 -7.27 -2.99 -18.73
C MET A 125 -5.83 -2.46 -18.61
N GLU A 126 -5.48 -1.38 -19.31
CA GLU A 126 -4.14 -0.78 -19.28
C GLU A 126 -3.75 -0.24 -17.89
N HIS A 127 -4.73 0.25 -17.13
CA HIS A 127 -4.52 0.85 -15.80
C HIS A 127 -4.88 -0.09 -14.64
N SER A 128 -5.22 -1.35 -14.94
CA SER A 128 -5.68 -2.32 -13.95
C SER A 128 -4.63 -3.38 -13.60
N PHE A 129 -4.62 -3.82 -12.35
CA PHE A 129 -4.02 -5.07 -11.91
C PHE A 129 -5.10 -5.98 -11.32
N GLY A 130 -4.90 -7.27 -11.50
CA GLY A 130 -5.71 -8.30 -10.86
C GLY A 130 -4.83 -9.17 -9.97
N LEU A 131 -5.03 -9.13 -8.66
CA LEU A 131 -4.34 -10.01 -7.72
C LEU A 131 -5.34 -11.10 -7.33
N ASN A 132 -5.43 -12.13 -8.16
CA ASN A 132 -6.38 -13.24 -7.98
C ASN A 132 -5.84 -14.26 -6.97
N ILE A 133 -6.71 -14.96 -6.27
CA ILE A 133 -6.37 -16.06 -5.36
C ILE A 133 -6.90 -17.38 -5.93
N MET A 134 -6.04 -18.41 -5.98
CA MET A 134 -6.45 -19.72 -6.45
C MET A 134 -7.34 -20.42 -5.43
N LEU A 135 -8.66 -20.41 -5.65
CA LEU A 135 -9.62 -21.19 -4.86
C LEU A 135 -10.15 -22.40 -5.66
N PRO A 136 -10.52 -23.52 -4.99
CA PRO A 136 -10.97 -24.73 -5.68
C PRO A 136 -12.30 -24.59 -6.44
N PHE A 137 -13.11 -23.58 -6.11
CA PHE A 137 -14.50 -23.44 -6.60
C PHE A 137 -14.85 -22.02 -7.10
N GLU A 138 -13.90 -21.09 -7.07
CA GLU A 138 -14.17 -19.68 -7.41
C GLU A 138 -14.08 -19.42 -8.92
N GLN A 139 -14.87 -18.45 -9.38
CA GLN A 139 -14.92 -18.01 -10.76
C GLN A 139 -13.55 -17.41 -11.17
N GLY A 140 -13.21 -17.52 -12.46
CA GLY A 140 -11.99 -16.93 -13.05
C GLY A 140 -11.91 -15.41 -12.87
N ALA A 141 -10.91 -14.77 -13.46
CA ALA A 141 -10.84 -13.32 -13.35
C ALA A 141 -11.99 -12.67 -14.13
N ASN A 142 -12.36 -11.45 -13.72
CA ASN A 142 -13.37 -10.69 -14.43
C ASN A 142 -12.91 -10.33 -15.86
N PRO A 143 -13.84 -10.08 -16.79
CA PRO A 143 -13.52 -9.90 -18.21
C PRO A 143 -12.60 -8.71 -18.52
N PHE A 144 -12.46 -7.75 -17.60
CA PHE A 144 -11.70 -6.52 -17.82
C PHE A 144 -10.20 -6.67 -17.53
N ILE A 145 -9.78 -7.81 -16.96
CA ILE A 145 -8.36 -8.11 -16.70
C ILE A 145 -7.97 -9.55 -17.07
N GLU A 146 -8.93 -10.41 -17.42
CA GLU A 146 -8.65 -11.76 -17.90
C GLU A 146 -7.74 -11.72 -19.15
N GLY A 147 -6.66 -12.51 -19.11
CA GLY A 147 -5.67 -12.59 -20.20
C GLY A 147 -4.57 -11.53 -20.18
N ASP A 148 -4.63 -10.52 -19.32
CA ASP A 148 -3.57 -9.49 -19.20
C ASP A 148 -2.38 -9.98 -18.35
N HIS A 149 -1.15 -9.54 -18.66
CA HIS A 149 0.05 -9.91 -17.89
C HIS A 149 0.09 -9.32 -16.46
N LYS A 150 -0.77 -8.35 -16.16
CA LYS A 150 -1.00 -7.74 -14.84
C LYS A 150 -2.00 -8.54 -13.99
N LEU A 151 -2.55 -9.64 -14.50
CA LEU A 151 -3.31 -10.63 -13.74
C LEU A 151 -2.35 -11.64 -13.09
N ILE A 152 -2.11 -11.46 -11.79
CA ILE A 152 -1.24 -12.32 -10.99
C ILE A 152 -2.11 -13.31 -10.21
N LYS A 153 -1.75 -14.60 -10.28
CA LYS A 153 -2.44 -15.67 -9.55
C LYS A 153 -1.62 -16.06 -8.33
N PHE A 154 -2.13 -15.76 -7.16
CA PHE A 154 -1.51 -16.16 -5.89
C PHE A 154 -2.04 -17.51 -5.43
N LYS A 155 -1.16 -18.30 -4.81
CA LYS A 155 -1.57 -19.50 -4.10
C LYS A 155 -1.98 -19.21 -2.67
N TYR A 156 -1.27 -18.32 -1.99
CA TYR A 156 -1.51 -18.02 -0.58
C TYR A 156 -2.11 -16.64 -0.36
N PHE A 157 -3.02 -16.54 0.61
CA PHE A 157 -3.62 -15.27 0.99
C PHE A 157 -2.59 -14.28 1.55
N PHE A 158 -1.59 -14.74 2.31
CA PHE A 158 -0.63 -13.85 2.95
C PHE A 158 0.33 -13.18 1.96
N THR A 159 0.75 -13.87 0.90
CA THR A 159 1.54 -13.27 -0.19
C THR A 159 0.69 -12.29 -0.97
N ARG A 160 -0.56 -12.63 -1.30
CA ARG A 160 -1.51 -11.72 -1.95
C ARG A 160 -1.73 -10.43 -1.17
N LYS A 161 -2.02 -10.55 0.13
CA LYS A 161 -2.22 -9.41 1.05
C LYS A 161 -0.98 -8.52 1.16
N LEU A 162 0.21 -9.14 1.25
CA LEU A 162 1.48 -8.42 1.20
C LEU A 162 1.57 -7.51 -0.03
N PHE A 163 1.24 -8.02 -1.22
CA PHE A 163 1.35 -7.23 -2.45
C PHE A 163 0.28 -6.14 -2.58
N PHE A 164 -0.95 -6.36 -2.10
CA PHE A 164 -1.95 -5.29 -2.06
C PHE A 164 -1.42 -4.07 -1.34
N LEU A 165 -0.87 -4.26 -0.14
CA LEU A 165 -0.38 -3.13 0.66
C LEU A 165 0.95 -2.60 0.13
N LYS A 166 1.94 -3.47 -0.08
CA LYS A 166 3.28 -3.08 -0.54
C LYS A 166 3.24 -2.21 -1.80
N GLU A 167 2.35 -2.52 -2.74
CA GLU A 167 2.26 -1.84 -4.03
C GLU A 167 1.24 -0.69 -4.03
N SER A 168 0.41 -0.56 -2.98
CA SER A 168 -0.57 0.52 -2.86
C SER A 168 0.02 1.82 -2.32
N ASP A 169 -0.55 2.92 -2.76
CA ASP A 169 -0.36 4.27 -2.26
C ASP A 169 -1.69 4.89 -1.80
N ALA A 170 -2.78 4.14 -1.88
CA ALA A 170 -4.07 4.45 -1.30
C ALA A 170 -4.91 3.17 -1.24
N VAL A 171 -5.89 3.15 -0.34
CA VAL A 171 -6.90 2.08 -0.27
C VAL A 171 -8.27 2.73 -0.43
N ALA A 172 -9.14 2.12 -1.22
CA ALA A 172 -10.56 2.45 -1.27
C ALA A 172 -11.39 1.19 -0.98
N ALA A 173 -12.16 1.20 0.11
CA ALA A 173 -13.02 0.11 0.51
C ALA A 173 -14.50 0.49 0.29
N PHE A 174 -15.21 -0.34 -0.46
CA PHE A 174 -16.66 -0.24 -0.72
C PHE A 174 -17.41 -1.26 0.14
N PRO A 175 -18.75 -1.18 0.25
CA PRO A 175 -19.52 -2.15 1.02
C PRO A 175 -19.23 -3.60 0.59
N GLY A 176 -19.04 -4.46 1.58
CA GLY A 176 -18.37 -5.74 1.38
C GLY A 176 -18.73 -6.80 2.42
N GLY A 177 -18.21 -8.01 2.20
CA GLY A 177 -18.33 -9.11 3.15
C GLY A 177 -17.07 -9.25 4.02
N PHE A 178 -16.82 -10.47 4.51
CA PHE A 178 -15.65 -10.74 5.35
C PHE A 178 -14.31 -10.47 4.66
N GLY A 179 -14.17 -10.76 3.37
CA GLY A 179 -12.92 -10.46 2.65
C GLY A 179 -12.59 -8.97 2.63
N THR A 180 -13.59 -8.13 2.34
CA THR A 180 -13.44 -6.67 2.37
C THR A 180 -13.10 -6.16 3.77
N LEU A 181 -13.79 -6.66 4.80
CA LEU A 181 -13.51 -6.28 6.18
C LEU A 181 -12.11 -6.75 6.63
N ASP A 182 -11.69 -7.95 6.24
CA ASP A 182 -10.34 -8.48 6.50
C ASP A 182 -9.27 -7.55 5.89
N GLU A 183 -9.37 -7.20 4.61
CA GLU A 183 -8.44 -6.27 3.94
C GLU A 183 -8.50 -4.85 4.54
N THR A 184 -9.69 -4.38 4.93
CA THR A 184 -9.87 -3.06 5.57
C THR A 184 -9.21 -3.02 6.95
N PHE A 185 -9.47 -4.03 7.81
CA PHE A 185 -8.85 -4.10 9.14
C PHE A 185 -7.35 -4.35 9.07
N GLU A 186 -6.86 -5.12 8.10
CA GLU A 186 -5.42 -5.29 7.88
C GLU A 186 -4.77 -3.96 7.51
N SER A 187 -5.38 -3.20 6.58
CA SER A 187 -4.92 -1.86 6.21
C SER A 187 -4.86 -0.92 7.41
N LEU A 188 -5.94 -0.85 8.19
CA LEU A 188 -6.01 -0.03 9.40
C LEU A 188 -4.99 -0.45 10.46
N THR A 189 -4.84 -1.75 10.71
CA THR A 189 -3.90 -2.28 11.72
C THR A 189 -2.46 -1.98 11.34
N LEU A 190 -2.09 -2.13 10.07
CA LEU A 190 -0.73 -1.89 9.61
C LEU A 190 -0.38 -0.40 9.55
N SER A 191 -1.36 0.46 9.22
CA SER A 191 -1.23 1.92 9.35
C SER A 191 -1.11 2.35 10.82
N GLN A 192 -1.96 1.82 11.70
CA GLN A 192 -1.96 2.13 13.14
C GLN A 192 -0.64 1.71 13.81
N THR A 193 -0.05 0.58 13.40
CA THR A 193 1.20 0.06 13.98
C THR A 193 2.46 0.58 13.30
N GLY A 194 2.33 1.41 12.26
CA GLY A 194 3.46 1.91 11.46
C GLY A 194 4.24 0.82 10.72
N LYS A 195 3.65 -0.38 10.56
CA LYS A 195 4.25 -1.48 9.79
C LYS A 195 4.09 -1.30 8.29
N PHE A 196 3.18 -0.42 7.90
CA PHE A 196 3.04 0.10 6.56
C PHE A 196 3.10 1.62 6.58
N GLY A 197 3.61 2.22 5.51
CA GLY A 197 3.75 3.67 5.41
C GLY A 197 2.38 4.36 5.44
N PRO A 198 2.30 5.64 5.84
CA PRO A 198 1.02 6.32 5.88
C PRO A 198 0.52 6.55 4.45
N ILE A 199 -0.69 6.04 4.20
CA ILE A 199 -1.46 6.17 2.95
C ILE A 199 -2.90 6.60 3.28
N PRO A 200 -3.61 7.28 2.37
CA PRO A 200 -5.02 7.56 2.55
C PRO A 200 -5.84 6.27 2.42
N ILE A 201 -6.74 6.04 3.39
CA ILE A 201 -7.72 4.96 3.38
C ILE A 201 -9.10 5.58 3.24
N ILE A 202 -9.80 5.30 2.13
CA ILE A 202 -11.11 5.85 1.84
C ILE A 202 -12.16 4.76 2.00
N LEU A 203 -13.18 5.02 2.80
CA LEU A 203 -14.33 4.16 3.01
C LEU A 203 -15.49 4.75 2.20
N MET A 204 -15.72 4.18 1.02
CA MET A 204 -16.67 4.66 0.03
C MET A 204 -18.05 4.04 0.26
N ASP A 205 -19.08 4.86 0.38
CA ASP A 205 -20.48 4.43 0.31
C ASP A 205 -21.20 5.11 -0.86
N TYR A 206 -22.35 4.62 -1.29
CA TYR A 206 -23.16 5.37 -2.26
C TYR A 206 -23.93 6.51 -1.57
N PRO A 207 -24.34 7.57 -2.29
CA PRO A 207 -25.15 8.64 -1.70
C PRO A 207 -26.42 8.11 -1.02
N GLY A 208 -26.55 8.39 0.28
CA GLY A 208 -27.62 7.87 1.13
C GLY A 208 -27.39 6.46 1.71
N GLY A 209 -26.25 5.84 1.42
CA GLY A 209 -25.78 4.63 2.08
C GLY A 209 -25.45 4.84 3.55
N ASN A 210 -25.36 3.74 4.30
CA ASN A 210 -25.12 3.77 5.75
C ASN A 210 -24.21 2.62 6.22
N TYR A 211 -23.53 1.95 5.30
CA TYR A 211 -22.67 0.81 5.63
C TYR A 211 -21.50 1.25 6.51
N TRP A 212 -20.73 2.24 6.05
CA TRP A 212 -19.54 2.70 6.76
C TRP A 212 -19.86 3.56 7.97
N ASN A 213 -20.94 4.35 7.94
CA ASN A 213 -21.42 5.08 9.11
C ASN A 213 -21.89 4.12 10.23
N ALA A 214 -22.58 3.03 9.89
CA ALA A 214 -22.93 2.01 10.88
C ALA A 214 -21.69 1.29 11.46
N TRP A 215 -20.69 1.02 10.61
CA TRP A 215 -19.40 0.47 11.03
C TRP A 215 -18.64 1.44 11.96
N GLU A 216 -18.58 2.72 11.61
CA GLU A 216 -17.90 3.74 12.42
C GLU A 216 -18.57 3.88 13.79
N ASN A 217 -19.90 3.89 13.84
CA ASN A 217 -20.64 3.89 15.11
C ASN A 217 -20.27 2.69 15.99
N TYR A 218 -20.06 1.50 15.40
CA TYR A 218 -19.57 0.34 16.14
C TYR A 218 -18.13 0.55 16.63
N VAL A 219 -17.24 1.06 15.78
CA VAL A 219 -15.84 1.36 16.13
C VAL A 219 -15.77 2.36 17.28
N GLN A 220 -16.50 3.47 17.20
CA GLN A 220 -16.54 4.48 18.26
C GLN A 220 -17.06 3.86 19.58
N LYS A 221 -18.24 3.24 19.54
CA LYS A 221 -18.92 2.72 20.73
C LYS A 221 -18.18 1.59 21.44
N TYR A 222 -17.52 0.70 20.69
CA TYR A 222 -16.99 -0.54 21.27
C TYR A 222 -15.47 -0.64 21.23
N LEU A 223 -14.79 0.14 20.39
CA LEU A 223 -13.34 0.14 20.29
C LEU A 223 -12.78 1.40 20.95
N VAL A 224 -13.25 2.58 20.56
CA VAL A 224 -12.74 3.86 21.10
C VAL A 224 -13.20 4.08 22.55
N ASP A 225 -14.50 4.03 22.84
CA ASP A 225 -15.04 4.27 24.19
C ASP A 225 -14.51 3.30 25.24
N ARG A 226 -14.05 2.12 24.79
CA ARG A 226 -13.46 1.08 25.65
C ARG A 226 -11.93 1.13 25.70
N GLY A 227 -11.30 2.09 25.01
CA GLY A 227 -9.85 2.26 24.97
C GLY A 227 -9.10 1.13 24.27
N LEU A 228 -9.74 0.40 23.35
CA LEU A 228 -9.12 -0.66 22.56
C LEU A 228 -8.33 -0.11 21.36
N VAL A 229 -8.66 1.11 20.93
CA VAL A 229 -7.94 1.89 19.92
C VAL A 229 -7.83 3.35 20.38
N SER A 230 -6.93 4.12 19.79
CA SER A 230 -6.76 5.54 20.12
C SER A 230 -7.94 6.34 19.62
N ASN A 231 -8.30 7.41 20.34
CA ASN A 231 -9.27 8.38 19.84
C ASN A 231 -8.74 9.10 18.59
N HIS A 232 -7.44 9.13 18.30
CA HIS A 232 -6.91 9.75 17.07
C HIS A 232 -6.99 8.83 15.85
N ASP A 233 -7.29 7.54 16.02
CA ASP A 233 -7.27 6.55 14.93
C ASP A 233 -8.38 6.78 13.89
N TYR A 234 -9.38 7.63 14.16
CA TYR A 234 -10.31 8.11 13.12
C TYR A 234 -9.58 8.84 11.99
N SER A 235 -8.40 9.40 12.27
CA SER A 235 -7.61 10.14 11.27
C SER A 235 -6.96 9.23 10.23
N LEU A 236 -6.98 7.91 10.44
CA LEU A 236 -6.42 6.93 9.52
C LEU A 236 -7.27 6.75 8.26
N TYR A 237 -8.56 7.11 8.31
CA TYR A 237 -9.49 6.90 7.21
C TYR A 237 -10.42 8.10 6.96
N THR A 238 -11.07 8.11 5.81
CA THR A 238 -12.09 9.08 5.44
C THR A 238 -13.32 8.35 4.91
N ILE A 239 -14.49 8.59 5.52
CA ILE A 239 -15.78 8.08 5.01
C ILE A 239 -16.36 9.13 4.07
N THR A 240 -16.78 8.72 2.88
CA THR A 240 -17.41 9.62 1.90
C THR A 240 -18.34 8.86 0.98
N ASP A 241 -19.32 9.57 0.43
CA ASP A 241 -20.22 9.10 -0.62
C ASP A 241 -20.00 9.77 -1.98
N SER A 242 -18.97 10.63 -2.05
CA SER A 242 -18.61 11.39 -3.25
C SER A 242 -17.27 10.94 -3.82
N VAL A 243 -17.29 10.57 -5.11
CA VAL A 243 -16.09 10.25 -5.89
C VAL A 243 -15.12 11.44 -5.91
N GLU A 244 -15.64 12.65 -6.09
CA GLU A 244 -14.82 13.87 -6.13
C GLU A 244 -14.08 14.07 -4.81
N VAL A 245 -14.78 13.94 -3.68
CA VAL A 245 -14.18 14.06 -2.33
C VAL A 245 -13.13 12.98 -2.11
N ALA A 246 -13.39 11.74 -2.55
CA ALA A 246 -12.44 10.64 -2.44
C ALA A 246 -11.14 10.92 -3.22
N CYS A 247 -11.27 11.26 -4.51
CA CYS A 247 -10.13 11.60 -5.34
C CYS A 247 -9.37 12.82 -4.80
N GLN A 248 -10.07 13.86 -4.36
CA GLN A 248 -9.46 15.05 -3.78
C GLN A 248 -8.72 14.73 -2.47
N THR A 249 -9.26 13.83 -1.64
CA THR A 249 -8.61 13.38 -0.40
C THR A 249 -7.29 12.68 -0.69
N ILE A 250 -7.28 11.78 -1.67
CA ILE A 250 -6.07 11.05 -2.10
C ILE A 250 -5.03 12.01 -2.68
N SER A 251 -5.43 12.90 -3.58
CA SER A 251 -4.52 13.87 -4.19
C SER A 251 -3.99 14.89 -3.18
N ASN A 252 -4.84 15.37 -2.26
CA ASN A 252 -4.42 16.25 -1.17
C ASN A 252 -3.43 15.58 -0.22
N PHE A 253 -3.58 14.28 0.06
CA PHE A 253 -2.68 13.54 0.93
C PHE A 253 -1.23 13.56 0.42
N TYR A 254 -1.04 13.64 -0.90
CA TYR A 254 0.27 13.72 -1.52
C TYR A 254 0.64 15.13 -1.99
N ARG A 255 -0.09 16.18 -1.60
CA ARG A 255 0.12 17.54 -2.14
C ARG A 255 1.51 18.11 -1.81
N ILE A 256 1.93 18.00 -0.56
CA ILE A 256 3.30 18.32 -0.11
C ILE A 256 4.00 17.06 0.37
N TYR A 257 3.33 16.25 1.18
CA TYR A 257 3.87 14.99 1.65
C TYR A 257 4.19 14.09 0.45
N HIS A 258 5.42 13.59 0.40
CA HIS A 258 5.85 12.65 -0.63
C HIS A 258 5.86 11.23 -0.08
N SER A 259 6.68 11.00 0.94
CA SER A 259 6.87 9.72 1.60
C SER A 259 7.54 9.91 2.96
N SER A 260 7.67 8.83 3.73
CA SER A 260 8.37 8.85 5.01
C SER A 260 9.12 7.55 5.25
N ARG A 261 10.14 7.60 6.12
CA ARG A 261 10.90 6.43 6.54
C ARG A 261 11.61 6.68 7.87
N TYR A 262 12.05 5.59 8.50
CA TYR A 262 12.97 5.65 9.62
C TYR A 262 14.43 5.56 9.18
N VAL A 263 15.30 6.33 9.84
CA VAL A 263 16.75 6.17 9.86
C VAL A 263 17.19 6.17 11.32
N GLY A 264 17.44 4.98 11.87
CA GLY A 264 17.61 4.80 13.31
C GLY A 264 16.32 5.15 14.06
N ASP A 265 16.42 6.05 15.03
CA ASP A 265 15.32 6.59 15.82
C ASP A 265 14.65 7.83 15.21
N LYS A 266 15.17 8.31 14.08
CA LYS A 266 14.67 9.50 13.38
C LYS A 266 13.63 9.10 12.37
N PHE A 267 12.46 9.74 12.44
CA PHE A 267 11.43 9.67 11.43
C PHE A 267 11.63 10.83 10.45
N ILE A 268 11.82 10.49 9.17
CA ILE A 268 12.08 11.44 8.09
C ILE A 268 10.81 11.52 7.25
N ILE A 269 10.33 12.75 7.04
CA ILE A 269 9.23 13.05 6.13
C ILE A 269 9.83 13.79 4.92
N ARG A 270 9.66 13.22 3.73
CA ARG A 270 10.06 13.84 2.46
C ARG A 270 8.89 14.66 1.93
N LEU A 271 9.21 15.83 1.41
CA LEU A 271 8.26 16.83 0.93
C LEU A 271 8.56 17.18 -0.52
N LYS A 272 7.52 17.46 -1.31
CA LYS A 272 7.63 17.96 -2.68
C LYS A 272 8.10 19.41 -2.74
N GLN A 273 7.94 20.17 -1.65
CA GLN A 273 8.36 21.56 -1.54
C GLN A 273 8.83 21.90 -0.14
N ASN A 274 9.64 22.96 -0.03
CA ASN A 274 10.13 23.47 1.24
C ASN A 274 9.00 24.14 2.05
N LEU A 275 9.06 23.97 3.37
CA LEU A 275 8.26 24.75 4.31
C LEU A 275 9.09 25.92 4.87
N SER A 276 8.46 27.08 5.05
CA SER A 276 9.09 28.23 5.72
C SER A 276 9.34 27.90 7.20
N ASP A 277 10.28 28.63 7.83
CA ASP A 277 10.57 28.45 9.26
C ASP A 277 9.34 28.74 10.14
N GLU A 278 8.50 29.69 9.76
CA GLU A 278 7.22 29.98 10.42
C GLU A 278 6.27 28.79 10.38
N LYS A 279 6.16 28.11 9.23
CA LYS A 279 5.33 26.91 9.08
C LYS A 279 5.88 25.75 9.92
N VAL A 280 7.20 25.58 9.98
CA VAL A 280 7.82 24.55 10.83
C VAL A 280 7.63 24.87 12.32
N ALA A 281 7.69 26.15 12.72
CA ALA A 281 7.38 26.57 14.08
C ALA A 281 5.92 26.26 14.45
N TYR A 282 4.97 26.57 13.56
CA TYR A 282 3.57 26.18 13.72
C TYR A 282 3.40 24.67 13.94
N LEU A 283 4.05 23.83 13.13
CA LEU A 283 3.99 22.37 13.32
C LEU A 283 4.54 21.94 14.69
N ASN A 284 5.60 22.57 15.18
CA ASN A 284 6.14 22.28 16.52
C ASN A 284 5.17 22.67 17.64
N ASP A 285 4.48 23.80 17.50
CA ASP A 285 3.51 24.25 18.51
C ASP A 285 2.31 23.30 18.60
N HIS A 286 1.89 22.72 17.47
CA HIS A 286 0.68 21.89 17.40
C HIS A 286 0.95 20.38 17.55
N PHE A 287 2.14 19.89 17.24
CA PHE A 287 2.46 18.44 17.22
C PHE A 287 3.61 18.04 18.15
N SER A 288 3.91 18.86 19.17
CA SER A 288 4.94 18.52 20.17
C SER A 288 4.57 17.30 21.03
N ASP A 289 3.27 16.98 21.13
CA ASP A 289 2.72 15.83 21.87
C ASP A 289 3.16 14.46 21.32
N ILE A 290 3.54 14.40 20.04
CA ILE A 290 4.01 13.17 19.39
C ILE A 290 5.53 13.04 19.29
N LEU A 291 6.26 13.99 19.86
CA LEU A 291 7.72 13.99 19.87
C LEU A 291 8.24 13.33 21.15
N VAL A 292 9.11 12.33 21.00
CA VAL A 292 9.83 11.73 22.14
C VAL A 292 10.86 12.71 22.69
N THR A 293 11.57 13.39 21.79
CA THR A 293 12.58 14.40 22.11
C THR A 293 12.67 15.44 21.00
N GLY A 294 13.24 16.59 21.34
CA GLY A 294 13.58 17.62 20.35
C GLY A 294 12.36 18.29 19.73
N LYS A 295 12.50 18.64 18.44
CA LYS A 295 11.55 19.41 17.65
C LYS A 295 11.53 18.87 16.23
N ILE A 296 10.46 19.14 15.49
CA ILE A 296 10.41 18.97 14.04
C ILE A 296 11.37 19.98 13.41
N THR A 297 12.35 19.53 12.63
CA THR A 297 13.33 20.41 11.99
C THR A 297 13.52 20.05 10.52
N LYS A 298 13.96 21.03 9.72
CA LYS A 298 14.41 20.78 8.34
C LYS A 298 15.75 20.06 8.37
N THR A 299 15.95 19.14 7.43
CA THR A 299 17.22 18.40 7.29
C THR A 299 17.58 18.22 5.81
N ILE A 300 18.82 17.82 5.56
CA ILE A 300 19.26 17.24 4.29
C ILE A 300 19.14 15.71 4.34
N ALA A 301 19.34 15.04 3.19
CA ALA A 301 19.36 13.59 3.11
C ALA A 301 20.46 13.00 4.01
N PHE A 302 20.13 11.91 4.70
CA PHE A 302 21.12 11.15 5.46
C PHE A 302 21.92 10.22 4.53
N PRO A 303 23.17 9.81 4.90
CA PRO A 303 23.96 8.86 4.12
C PRO A 303 23.23 7.54 3.83
N GLU A 304 22.36 7.08 4.75
CA GLU A 304 21.52 5.90 4.60
C GLU A 304 20.41 6.04 3.54
N GLU A 305 20.20 7.25 3.03
CA GLU A 305 19.31 7.57 1.91
C GLU A 305 20.06 7.72 0.57
N ALA A 306 21.38 7.51 0.55
CA ALA A 306 22.16 7.61 -0.67
C ALA A 306 21.68 6.61 -1.74
N GLY A 307 21.58 7.09 -2.99
CA GLY A 307 21.10 6.30 -4.13
C GLY A 307 19.57 6.23 -4.26
N ASP A 308 18.83 6.93 -3.40
CA ASP A 308 17.39 7.15 -3.55
C ASP A 308 17.13 8.27 -4.57
N GLU A 309 16.24 8.05 -5.53
CA GLU A 309 15.87 9.04 -6.56
C GLU A 309 15.24 10.31 -5.96
N THR A 310 14.82 10.24 -4.69
CA THR A 310 14.24 11.37 -3.95
C THR A 310 15.28 12.17 -3.16
N ILE A 311 16.59 11.97 -3.36
CA ILE A 311 17.67 12.62 -2.58
C ILE A 311 17.56 14.15 -2.55
N ASP A 312 17.04 14.77 -3.61
CA ASP A 312 16.92 16.23 -3.72
C ASP A 312 15.66 16.80 -3.07
N LEU A 313 14.71 15.95 -2.64
CA LEU A 313 13.48 16.42 -2.02
C LEU A 313 13.73 17.10 -0.66
N PRO A 314 13.10 18.24 -0.38
CA PRO A 314 13.03 18.80 0.97
C PRO A 314 12.54 17.79 2.00
N ARG A 315 13.00 17.91 3.24
CA ARG A 315 12.63 16.94 4.27
C ARG A 315 12.61 17.52 5.68
N LEU A 316 11.69 16.99 6.48
CA LEU A 316 11.60 17.20 7.92
C LEU A 316 12.11 15.96 8.64
N VAL A 317 12.68 16.18 9.82
CA VAL A 317 13.05 15.11 10.75
C VAL A 317 12.41 15.36 12.11
N LEU A 318 11.97 14.29 12.74
CA LEU A 318 11.41 14.27 14.08
C LEU A 318 11.67 12.94 14.78
N HIS A 319 11.72 12.96 16.11
CA HIS A 319 11.75 11.74 16.93
C HIS A 319 10.32 11.35 17.29
N PHE A 320 9.61 10.73 16.35
CA PHE A 320 8.20 10.34 16.52
C PHE A 320 8.04 9.21 17.55
N ASN A 321 6.99 9.29 18.38
CA ASN A 321 6.72 8.36 19.47
C ASN A 321 6.34 6.93 19.03
N GLN A 322 6.05 6.72 17.74
CA GLN A 322 5.63 5.44 17.14
C GLN A 322 4.38 4.81 17.78
N ARG A 323 3.58 5.62 18.47
CA ARG A 323 2.37 5.19 19.20
C ARG A 323 1.13 5.86 18.68
N ASP A 324 1.23 7.12 18.26
CA ASP A 324 0.08 7.92 17.87
C ASP A 324 0.06 8.18 16.36
N LEU A 325 -0.20 7.11 15.60
CA LEU A 325 -0.22 7.17 14.13
C LEU A 325 -1.41 8.00 13.63
N GLY A 326 -2.54 8.01 14.35
CA GLY A 326 -3.63 8.92 14.06
C GLY A 326 -3.19 10.39 14.10
N ARG A 327 -2.44 10.79 15.12
CA ARG A 327 -1.88 12.15 15.21
C ARG A 327 -0.79 12.42 14.17
N LEU A 328 -0.03 11.41 13.75
CA LEU A 328 0.87 11.53 12.59
C LEU A 328 0.10 11.79 11.28
N TYR A 329 -1.05 11.15 11.08
CA TYR A 329 -1.91 11.43 9.92
C TYR A 329 -2.44 12.87 9.94
N GLN A 330 -2.79 13.40 11.12
CA GLN A 330 -3.14 14.81 11.29
C GLN A 330 -1.97 15.74 10.95
N LEU A 331 -0.75 15.41 11.37
CA LEU A 331 0.47 16.14 10.98
C LEU A 331 0.65 16.15 9.46
N ILE A 332 0.46 15.01 8.79
CA ILE A 332 0.54 14.92 7.32
C ILE A 332 -0.56 15.79 6.68
N GLY A 333 -1.78 15.75 7.20
CA GLY A 333 -2.88 16.61 6.77
C GLY A 333 -2.54 18.10 6.87
N GLU A 334 -1.99 18.55 7.99
CA GLU A 334 -1.53 19.93 8.19
C GLU A 334 -0.36 20.28 7.28
N ILE A 335 0.62 19.39 7.10
CA ILE A 335 1.70 19.60 6.13
C ILE A 335 1.14 19.88 4.74
N ASN A 336 0.13 19.12 4.31
CA ASN A 336 -0.50 19.29 3.00
C ASN A 336 -1.40 20.54 2.89
N SER A 337 -2.00 20.99 4.00
CA SER A 337 -2.82 22.21 4.04
C SER A 337 -1.96 23.48 3.93
N LEU A 338 -0.71 23.42 4.41
CA LEU A 338 0.28 24.51 4.36
C LEU A 338 0.85 24.77 2.96
N ALA A 339 0.32 24.14 1.92
CA ALA A 339 0.73 24.37 0.55
C ALA A 339 0.40 25.77 0.07
N THR A 340 1.40 26.45 -0.51
CA THR A 340 1.13 27.65 -1.30
C THR A 340 0.25 27.27 -2.50
N PRO A 341 -0.68 28.12 -2.95
CA PRO A 341 -1.39 27.89 -4.21
C PRO A 341 -0.36 27.80 -5.34
N SER A 342 -0.14 26.59 -5.84
CA SER A 342 0.57 26.33 -7.10
C SER A 342 -0.45 25.76 -8.07
N GLU A 343 -0.21 25.95 -9.37
CA GLU A 343 -0.98 25.32 -10.43
C GLU A 343 -1.15 23.84 -10.14
N VAL A 344 -2.35 23.33 -10.47
CA VAL A 344 -2.73 21.92 -10.35
C VAL A 344 -1.65 21.09 -11.07
N THR A 345 -0.70 20.55 -10.32
CA THR A 345 0.21 19.54 -10.85
C THR A 345 -0.67 18.37 -11.23
N ALA A 346 -0.61 17.98 -12.51
CA ALA A 346 -1.24 16.76 -12.97
C ALA A 346 -0.69 15.62 -12.11
N HIS A 347 -1.50 15.13 -11.17
CA HIS A 347 -1.24 13.88 -10.51
C HIS A 347 -1.27 12.78 -11.58
N PRO A 348 -0.39 11.77 -11.47
CA PRO A 348 0.51 11.48 -10.37
C PRO A 348 1.94 11.83 -10.75
N GLU A 349 2.65 12.48 -9.83
CA GLU A 349 4.09 12.36 -9.81
C GLU A 349 4.49 10.87 -9.75
N GLN A 350 5.61 10.53 -10.40
CA GLN A 350 6.22 9.23 -10.21
C GLN A 350 6.69 9.09 -8.75
N LYS A 351 6.37 7.94 -8.14
CA LYS A 351 6.64 7.56 -6.74
C LYS A 351 8.12 7.38 -6.43
#